data_AF-A0A816HYR5-F1
#
_entry.id   AF-A0A816HYR5-F1
#
_cell.length_a   1.000
_cell.length_b   1.000
_cell.length_c   1.000
_cell.angle_alpha   90.00
_cell.angle_beta   90.00
_cell.angle_gamma   90.00
#
_symmetry.space_group_name_H-M   'P 1'
#
loop_
_entity.id
_entity.type
_entity.pdbx_description
1 polymer ?
#
loop_
_entity_poly.entity_id
_entity_poly.type
_entity_poly.pdbx_seq_one_letter_code
_entity_poly.pdbx_strand_id
1 'polypeptide(L)'
;LFLSPFLSKTQYLVYLFRFVGAHIGKDVILPSIDCLTDPHLVTIGNHVRLQRDSCLQSHTFEQRIFKLAPIHVQDSTILMSYSNVLAGSILHGQNRLYPLTLVMKYDQLPMNTIWSDVPARR
;
A
#
# COMPACT_ATOMS: atom_id res chain seq x y z
N LEU A 1 -10.56 13.99 -7.19
CA LEU A 1 -11.31 14.73 -6.13
C LEU A 1 -10.64 16.08 -5.92
N PHE A 2 -11.33 17.21 -6.11
CA PHE A 2 -10.75 18.57 -6.03
C PHE A 2 -10.03 18.87 -4.68
N LEU A 3 -10.44 18.19 -3.61
CA LEU A 3 -9.86 18.33 -2.26
C LEU A 3 -8.59 17.50 -2.02
N SER A 4 -8.17 16.66 -2.98
CA SER A 4 -6.99 15.78 -2.87
C SER A 4 -5.72 16.47 -2.34
N PRO A 5 -5.29 17.63 -2.87
CA PRO A 5 -4.06 18.28 -2.40
C PRO A 5 -4.13 18.75 -0.95
N PHE A 6 -5.33 19.07 -0.43
CA PHE A 6 -5.51 19.53 0.95
C PHE A 6 -5.54 18.39 1.98
N LEU A 7 -5.96 17.20 1.56
CA LEU A 7 -6.04 16.02 2.43
C LEU A 7 -4.73 15.21 2.45
N SER A 8 -3.90 15.38 1.43
CA SER A 8 -2.63 14.67 1.28
C SER A 8 -1.73 14.83 2.51
N LYS A 9 -1.14 13.73 2.99
CA LYS A 9 -0.28 13.66 4.19
C LYS A 9 -0.94 14.07 5.51
N THR A 10 -2.28 14.14 5.57
CA THR A 10 -3.02 14.41 6.80
C THR A 10 -3.71 13.16 7.33
N GLN A 11 -4.09 13.16 8.60
CA GLN A 11 -4.91 12.09 9.19
C GLN A 11 -6.34 12.05 8.62
N TYR A 12 -6.83 13.15 8.03
CA TYR A 12 -8.14 13.18 7.37
C TYR A 12 -8.23 12.22 6.18
N LEU A 13 -7.14 12.02 5.45
CA LEU A 13 -7.09 11.05 4.35
C LEU A 13 -7.28 9.61 4.85
N VAL A 14 -6.70 9.26 6.00
CA VAL A 14 -6.89 7.95 6.63
C VAL A 14 -8.36 7.75 7.01
N TYR A 15 -8.99 8.76 7.61
CA TYR A 15 -10.42 8.69 7.94
C TYR A 15 -11.30 8.57 6.69
N LEU A 16 -10.98 9.29 5.62
CA LEU A 16 -11.69 9.19 4.35
C LEU A 16 -11.61 7.75 3.80
N PHE A 17 -10.42 7.14 3.77
CA PHE A 17 -10.30 5.77 3.29
C PHE A 17 -10.99 4.75 4.19
N ARG A 18 -10.97 4.94 5.51
CA ARG A 18 -11.79 4.12 6.42
C ARG A 18 -13.27 4.22 6.11
N PHE A 19 -13.77 5.42 5.79
CA PHE A 19 -15.16 5.64 5.41
C PHE A 19 -15.53 4.94 4.08
N VAL A 20 -14.58 4.87 3.13
CA VAL A 20 -14.76 4.21 1.82
C VAL A 20 -14.46 2.69 1.90
N GLY A 21 -14.20 2.15 3.09
CA GLY A 21 -14.13 0.70 3.35
C GLY A 21 -12.74 0.13 3.60
N ALA A 22 -11.67 0.93 3.61
CA ALA A 22 -10.34 0.44 3.96
C ALA A 22 -10.20 0.14 5.46
N HIS A 23 -9.50 -0.95 5.80
CA HIS A 23 -9.16 -1.26 7.18
C HIS A 23 -7.79 -0.69 7.50
N ILE A 24 -7.72 0.44 8.21
CA ILE A 24 -6.45 1.13 8.49
C ILE A 24 -6.26 1.28 10.00
N GLY A 25 -5.13 0.77 10.52
CA GLY A 25 -4.72 0.84 11.92
C GLY A 25 -4.35 2.26 12.40
N LYS A 26 -3.79 2.34 13.61
CA LYS A 26 -3.42 3.61 14.25
C LYS A 26 -2.09 4.16 13.71
N ASP A 27 -1.92 5.47 13.79
CA ASP A 27 -0.72 6.18 13.37
C ASP A 27 -0.24 5.75 11.98
N VAL A 28 -1.10 5.86 10.96
CA VAL A 28 -0.74 5.60 9.56
C VAL A 28 -0.58 6.92 8.82
N ILE A 29 0.41 7.01 7.93
CA ILE A 29 0.59 8.17 7.04
C ILE A 29 0.45 7.71 5.60
N LEU A 30 -0.45 8.38 4.88
CA LEU A 30 -0.71 8.17 3.46
C LEU A 30 -0.32 9.42 2.66
N PRO A 31 0.33 9.28 1.50
CA PRO A 31 0.92 10.39 0.77
C PRO A 31 -0.12 11.24 0.01
N SER A 32 -1.09 10.59 -0.63
CA SER A 32 -2.08 11.19 -1.52
C SER A 32 -3.26 10.23 -1.71
N ILE A 33 -4.33 10.69 -2.37
CA ILE A 33 -5.51 9.86 -2.65
C ILE A 33 -5.22 8.70 -3.62
N ASP A 34 -4.18 8.82 -4.45
CA ASP A 34 -3.85 7.82 -5.48
C ASP A 34 -3.05 6.64 -4.91
N CYS A 35 -2.72 6.66 -3.60
CA CYS A 35 -1.94 5.60 -2.98
C CYS A 35 -2.71 4.28 -2.81
N LEU A 36 -4.05 4.30 -2.79
CA LEU A 36 -4.89 3.11 -2.71
C LEU A 36 -5.84 3.08 -3.90
N THR A 37 -5.72 2.08 -4.79
CA THR A 37 -6.62 1.99 -5.96
C THR A 37 -8.00 1.48 -5.60
N ASP A 38 -8.07 0.46 -4.73
CA ASP A 38 -9.31 -0.21 -4.33
C ASP A 38 -9.36 -0.28 -2.79
N PRO A 39 -9.75 0.81 -2.12
CA PRO A 39 -9.59 0.94 -0.66
C PRO A 39 -10.24 -0.19 0.14
N HIS A 40 -11.41 -0.66 -0.29
CA HIS A 40 -12.17 -1.75 0.34
C HIS A 40 -11.46 -3.12 0.34
N LEU A 41 -10.38 -3.29 -0.43
CA LEU A 41 -9.57 -4.50 -0.48
C LEU A 41 -8.25 -4.37 0.31
N VAL A 42 -8.00 -3.21 0.90
CA VAL A 42 -6.73 -2.91 1.55
C VAL A 42 -6.89 -2.99 3.07
N THR A 43 -5.99 -3.76 3.68
CA THR A 43 -5.80 -3.78 5.13
C THR A 43 -4.40 -3.27 5.47
N ILE A 44 -4.34 -2.22 6.28
CA ILE A 44 -3.10 -1.60 6.77
C ILE A 44 -3.08 -1.69 8.30
N GLY A 45 -2.00 -2.21 8.85
CA GLY A 45 -1.74 -2.30 10.28
C GLY A 45 -1.39 -0.95 10.93
N ASN A 46 -0.86 -1.01 12.14
CA ASN A 46 -0.47 0.17 12.92
C ASN A 46 0.94 0.67 12.53
N HIS A 47 1.19 1.97 12.69
CA HIS A 47 2.50 2.59 12.49
C HIS A 47 3.08 2.44 11.07
N VAL A 48 2.22 2.24 10.06
CA VAL A 48 2.63 2.11 8.67
C VAL A 48 2.90 3.49 8.05
N ARG A 49 3.90 3.57 7.17
CA ARG A 49 4.31 4.79 6.49
C ARG A 49 4.37 4.55 4.98
N LEU A 50 3.47 5.19 4.23
CA LEU A 50 3.55 5.26 2.77
C LEU A 50 4.15 6.62 2.38
N GLN A 51 5.23 6.60 1.62
CA GLN A 51 5.87 7.80 1.10
C GLN A 51 5.26 8.26 -0.22
N ARG A 52 5.76 9.38 -0.76
CA ARG A 52 5.24 10.00 -1.98
C ARG A 52 5.18 9.00 -3.13
N ASP A 53 4.06 8.98 -3.83
CA ASP A 53 3.83 8.17 -5.04
C ASP A 53 3.98 6.66 -4.85
N SER A 54 4.02 6.16 -3.60
CA SER A 54 3.87 4.72 -3.35
C SER A 54 2.41 4.32 -3.50
N CYS A 55 2.14 3.16 -4.12
CA CYS A 55 0.79 2.70 -4.39
C CYS A 55 0.57 1.24 -3.96
N LEU A 56 -0.62 0.97 -3.41
CA LEU A 56 -1.17 -0.36 -3.20
C LEU A 56 -2.22 -0.61 -4.29
N GLN A 57 -1.86 -1.38 -5.31
CA GLN A 57 -2.71 -1.69 -6.45
C GLN A 57 -3.38 -3.06 -6.25
N SER A 58 -4.63 -3.05 -5.79
CA SER A 58 -5.36 -4.28 -5.42
C SER A 58 -6.13 -4.92 -6.59
N HIS A 59 -5.81 -4.52 -7.81
CA HIS A 59 -6.35 -5.10 -9.02
C HIS A 59 -5.26 -5.40 -10.05
N THR A 60 -5.52 -6.37 -10.91
CA THR A 60 -4.70 -6.65 -12.08
C THR A 60 -5.61 -6.86 -13.28
N PHE A 61 -5.17 -6.41 -14.46
CA PHE A 61 -5.87 -6.66 -15.71
C PHE A 61 -5.08 -7.67 -16.52
N GLU A 62 -5.52 -8.92 -16.50
CA GLU A 62 -4.82 -10.04 -17.13
C GLU A 62 -5.76 -10.74 -18.09
N GLN A 63 -5.32 -11.00 -19.33
CA GLN A 63 -6.10 -11.78 -20.29
C GLN A 63 -7.54 -11.24 -20.49
N ARG A 64 -7.69 -9.91 -20.44
CA ARG A 64 -8.98 -9.20 -20.53
C ARG A 64 -9.92 -9.38 -19.32
N ILE A 65 -9.42 -9.94 -18.22
CA ILE A 65 -10.15 -10.14 -16.98
C ILE A 65 -9.59 -9.17 -15.94
N PHE A 66 -10.50 -8.40 -15.33
CA PHE A 66 -10.18 -7.57 -14.18
C PHE A 66 -10.25 -8.43 -12.90
N LYS A 67 -9.09 -8.71 -12.32
CA LYS A 67 -8.97 -9.54 -11.11
C LYS A 67 -8.69 -8.64 -9.92
N LEU A 68 -9.55 -8.76 -8.91
CA LEU A 68 -9.40 -8.11 -7.61
C LEU A 68 -8.77 -9.10 -6.63
N ALA A 69 -7.81 -8.65 -5.84
CA ALA A 69 -7.28 -9.43 -4.72
C ALA A 69 -6.87 -8.52 -3.56
N PRO A 70 -7.12 -8.92 -2.31
CA PRO A 70 -6.81 -8.09 -1.15
C PRO A 70 -5.30 -7.91 -0.97
N ILE A 71 -4.91 -6.78 -0.36
CA ILE A 71 -3.54 -6.51 0.05
C ILE A 71 -3.52 -6.33 1.56
N HIS A 72 -2.58 -7.03 2.22
CA HIS A 72 -2.38 -6.94 3.66
C HIS A 72 -1.01 -6.37 3.96
N VAL A 73 -0.97 -5.18 4.56
CA VAL A 73 0.25 -4.54 5.05
C VAL A 73 0.23 -4.56 6.56
N GLN A 74 1.05 -5.38 7.19
CA GLN A 74 1.12 -5.47 8.65
C GLN A 74 1.92 -4.32 9.27
N ASP A 75 1.89 -4.28 10.60
CA ASP A 75 2.41 -3.20 11.45
C ASP A 75 3.85 -2.80 11.14
N SER A 76 4.15 -1.51 11.37
CA SER A 76 5.50 -0.92 11.27
C SER A 76 6.19 -1.05 9.90
N THR A 77 5.41 -1.29 8.85
CA THR A 77 5.92 -1.40 7.48
C THR A 77 6.13 -0.01 6.86
N ILE A 78 7.21 0.15 6.10
CA ILE A 78 7.58 1.39 5.41
C ILE A 78 7.65 1.13 3.92
N LEU A 79 6.84 1.85 3.16
CA LEU A 79 6.84 1.88 1.70
C LEU A 79 7.48 3.20 1.26
N MET A 80 8.68 3.13 0.69
CA MET A 80 9.37 4.33 0.23
C MET A 80 8.84 4.84 -1.10
N SER A 81 9.34 6.00 -1.52
CA SER A 81 8.76 6.74 -2.64
C SER A 81 8.77 5.92 -3.93
N TYR A 82 7.66 5.94 -4.68
CA TYR A 82 7.47 5.13 -5.90
C TYR A 82 7.50 3.61 -5.73
N SER A 83 7.47 3.07 -4.51
CA SER A 83 7.33 1.62 -4.33
C SER A 83 5.87 1.19 -4.57
N ASN A 84 5.68 0.12 -5.33
CA ASN A 84 4.36 -0.41 -5.67
C ASN A 84 4.17 -1.83 -5.13
N VAL A 85 2.99 -2.11 -4.59
CA VAL A 85 2.59 -3.44 -4.13
C VAL A 85 1.38 -3.90 -4.93
N LEU A 86 1.52 -5.05 -5.58
CA LEU A 86 0.48 -5.61 -6.44
C LEU A 86 -0.52 -6.49 -5.69
N ALA A 87 -1.64 -6.76 -6.35
CA ALA A 87 -2.79 -7.47 -5.80
C ALA A 87 -2.44 -8.84 -5.20
N GLY A 88 -3.05 -9.16 -4.06
CA GLY A 88 -2.85 -10.45 -3.37
C GLY A 88 -1.61 -10.52 -2.47
N SER A 89 -0.80 -9.46 -2.41
CA SER A 89 0.45 -9.47 -1.63
C SER A 89 0.21 -9.33 -0.13
N ILE A 90 1.10 -9.95 0.66
CA ILE A 90 1.10 -9.89 2.13
C ILE A 90 2.47 -9.43 2.62
N LEU A 91 2.51 -8.30 3.33
CA LEU A 91 3.69 -7.80 4.00
C LEU A 91 3.55 -8.12 5.48
N HIS A 92 4.35 -9.05 6.01
CA HIS A 92 4.19 -9.60 7.35
C HIS A 92 4.64 -8.67 8.49
N GLY A 93 5.12 -7.48 8.18
CA GLY A 93 5.35 -6.41 9.16
C GLY A 93 6.82 -6.07 9.30
N GLN A 94 7.10 -4.86 9.78
CA GLN A 94 8.46 -4.32 9.87
C GLN A 94 9.22 -4.37 8.53
N ASN A 95 8.50 -4.48 7.41
CA ASN A 95 9.10 -4.52 6.09
C ASN A 95 9.55 -3.12 5.67
N ARG A 96 10.65 -3.04 4.92
CA ARG A 96 11.10 -1.78 4.31
C ARG A 96 11.25 -2.00 2.81
N LEU A 97 10.40 -1.36 2.02
CA LEU A 97 10.55 -1.31 0.58
C LEU A 97 11.35 -0.06 0.21
N TYR A 98 12.47 -0.21 -0.48
CA TYR A 98 13.24 0.90 -1.01
C TYR A 98 12.48 1.62 -2.15
N PRO A 99 12.90 2.85 -2.53
CA PRO A 99 12.27 3.56 -3.61
C PRO A 99 12.25 2.73 -4.89
N LEU A 100 11.21 2.92 -5.72
CA LEU A 100 11.03 2.24 -7.00
C LEU A 100 10.89 0.71 -6.92
N THR A 101 10.75 0.12 -5.73
CA THR A 101 10.59 -1.34 -5.57
C THR A 101 9.22 -1.80 -6.05
N LEU A 102 9.16 -2.92 -6.78
CA LEU A 102 7.91 -3.55 -7.22
C LEU A 102 7.70 -4.91 -6.55
N VAL A 103 6.76 -4.99 -5.60
CA VAL A 103 6.31 -6.27 -5.02
C VAL A 103 5.32 -6.93 -5.97
N MET A 104 5.60 -8.16 -6.38
CA MET A 104 4.80 -8.85 -7.39
C MET A 104 3.51 -9.40 -6.79
N LYS A 105 2.52 -9.68 -7.66
CA LYS A 105 1.22 -10.23 -7.25
C LYS A 105 1.41 -11.50 -6.42
N TYR A 106 0.63 -11.63 -5.36
CA TYR A 106 0.66 -12.79 -4.45
C TYR A 106 2.02 -13.03 -3.74
N ASP A 107 2.95 -12.07 -3.75
CA ASP A 107 4.18 -12.19 -2.98
C ASP A 107 3.90 -12.08 -1.48
N GLN A 108 4.66 -12.86 -0.70
CA GLN A 108 4.66 -12.78 0.75
C GLN A 108 6.02 -12.33 1.24
N LEU A 109 6.06 -11.15 1.85
CA LEU A 109 7.29 -10.56 2.36
C LEU A 109 7.42 -10.92 3.84
N PRO A 110 8.41 -11.76 4.24
CA PRO A 110 8.58 -12.18 5.62
C PRO A 110 8.80 -10.97 6.54
N MET A 111 8.48 -11.11 7.82
CA MET A 111 8.63 -10.02 8.79
C MET A 111 10.09 -9.53 8.88
N ASN A 112 10.29 -8.23 9.10
CA ASN A 112 11.60 -7.61 9.33
C ASN A 112 12.61 -7.82 8.19
N THR A 113 12.14 -7.76 6.95
CA THR A 113 13.01 -7.80 5.77
C THR A 113 13.00 -6.47 5.02
N ILE A 114 14.08 -6.24 4.28
CA ILE A 114 14.26 -5.09 3.41
C ILE A 114 14.18 -5.60 1.98
N TRP A 115 13.61 -4.81 1.07
CA TRP A 115 13.46 -5.18 -0.34
C TRP A 115 13.79 -3.99 -1.25
N SER A 116 14.43 -4.26 -2.38
CA SER A 116 14.76 -3.31 -3.45
C SER A 116 14.45 -3.90 -4.82
N ASP A 117 14.57 -3.09 -5.89
CA ASP A 117 14.50 -3.52 -7.30
C ASP A 117 13.11 -3.83 -7.87
N VAL A 118 13.09 -4.04 -9.19
CA VAL A 118 11.92 -4.39 -10.00
C VAL A 118 12.23 -5.65 -10.81
N PRO A 119 11.70 -6.83 -10.43
CA PRO A 119 10.86 -7.11 -9.25
C PRO A 119 11.66 -7.07 -7.94
N ALA A 120 10.93 -6.99 -6.82
CA ALA A 120 11.49 -6.92 -5.48
C ALA A 120 12.44 -8.08 -5.18
N ARG A 121 13.63 -7.76 -4.65
CA ARG A 121 14.65 -8.67 -4.15
C ARG A 121 15.10 -8.23 -2.76
N ARG A 122 15.47 -9.18 -1.93
CA ARG A 122 15.90 -8.95 -0.54
C ARG A 122 17.34 -8.48 -0.45
#